data_AF-A0A653F4W4-F1
#
_entry.id   AF-A0A653F4W4-F1
#
_cell.length_a   1.000
_cell.length_b   1.000
_cell.length_c   1.000
_cell.angle_alpha   90.00
_cell.angle_beta   90.00
_cell.angle_gamma   90.00
#
_symmetry.space_group_name_H-M   'P 1'
#
loop_
_entity.id
_entity.type
_entity.pdbx_description
1 polymer ?
#
loop_
_entity_poly.entity_id
_entity_poly.type
_entity_poly.pdbx_seq_one_letter_code
_entity_poly.pdbx_strand_id
1 'polypeptide(L)'
;MKALVVCIELCSVNAVFADNVKDVVIHSLFGDGCAALVIGASQVQQQLPAGSVVIRSNFSQLLDDAEDGIVLGVNHDGITCELSENLPDYIYRGVAPVVANVLYDNGLQQSDIDLWAIHPGGPKIIEQSVRSLGIGVECAAPSWDVLARYGNMLSVSLIFVLEMMVQQAESEKPLSTGVAFAFAPGVTVEGMLFDIVRR
;
A
#
# COMPACT_ATOMS: atom_id res chain seq x y z
N MET A 1 17.79 -16.20 11.90
CA MET A 1 18.33 -14.93 11.38
C MET A 1 17.20 -13.90 11.41
N LYS A 2 17.51 -12.64 11.74
CA LYS A 2 16.57 -11.51 11.68
C LYS A 2 17.07 -10.52 10.63
N ALA A 3 16.17 -9.82 9.97
CA ALA A 3 16.47 -8.76 9.02
C ALA A 3 15.77 -7.47 9.47
N LEU A 4 16.46 -6.34 9.33
CA LEU A 4 15.88 -5.01 9.51
C LEU A 4 15.59 -4.42 8.13
N VAL A 5 14.33 -4.04 7.90
CA VAL A 5 13.90 -3.28 6.72
C VAL A 5 13.61 -1.87 7.18
N VAL A 6 14.13 -0.87 6.47
CA VAL A 6 13.86 0.54 6.74
C VAL A 6 13.46 1.21 5.44
N CYS A 7 12.33 1.91 5.45
CA CYS A 7 11.89 2.82 4.40
C CYS A 7 12.07 4.25 4.90
N ILE A 8 12.72 5.11 4.11
CA ILE A 8 12.94 6.52 4.42
C ILE A 8 12.57 7.31 3.17
N GLU A 9 11.65 8.24 3.30
CA GLU A 9 11.17 9.10 2.22
C GLU A 9 11.18 10.55 2.69
N LEU A 10 11.94 11.40 2.01
CA LEU A 10 12.11 12.82 2.35
C LEU A 10 11.79 13.67 1.12
N CYS A 11 10.52 13.68 0.72
CA CYS A 11 10.03 14.39 -0.44
C CYS A 11 10.28 15.91 -0.36
N SER A 12 10.27 16.48 0.85
CA SER A 12 10.50 17.91 1.07
C SER A 12 11.88 18.39 0.59
N VAL A 13 12.88 17.50 0.55
CA VAL A 13 14.23 17.80 0.04
C VAL A 13 14.23 18.07 -1.47
N ASN A 14 13.20 17.61 -2.18
CA ASN A 14 13.03 17.74 -3.64
C ASN A 14 12.02 18.83 -4.01
N ALA A 15 11.77 19.81 -3.14
CA ALA A 15 10.80 20.88 -3.42
C ALA A 15 11.29 21.85 -4.52
N VAL A 16 10.60 21.89 -5.67
CA VAL A 16 10.93 22.77 -6.80
C VAL A 16 9.88 23.87 -7.03
N PHE A 17 8.59 23.58 -6.80
CA PHE A 17 7.47 24.52 -7.00
C PHE A 17 7.40 25.12 -8.41
N ALA A 18 7.35 24.27 -9.43
CA ALA A 18 7.20 24.64 -10.83
C ALA A 18 5.74 25.02 -11.20
N ASP A 19 5.57 25.80 -12.26
CA ASP A 19 4.27 26.35 -12.69
C ASP A 19 3.32 25.34 -13.39
N ASN A 20 3.55 24.03 -13.26
CA ASN A 20 2.73 23.01 -13.92
C ASN A 20 1.85 22.24 -12.93
N VAL A 21 0.67 21.80 -13.40
CA VAL A 21 -0.35 21.16 -12.54
C VAL A 21 0.16 19.85 -11.91
N LYS A 22 0.98 19.06 -12.62
CA LYS A 22 1.52 17.80 -12.07
C LYS A 22 2.39 18.08 -10.85
N ASP A 23 3.24 19.09 -10.92
CA ASP A 23 4.13 19.51 -9.84
C ASP A 23 3.34 20.05 -8.63
N VAL A 24 2.32 20.88 -8.89
CA VAL A 24 1.39 21.37 -7.84
C VAL A 24 0.69 20.21 -7.12
N VAL A 25 0.21 19.20 -7.86
CA VAL A 25 -0.43 18.02 -7.28
C VAL A 25 0.55 17.28 -6.37
N ILE A 26 1.78 17.03 -6.82
CA ILE A 26 2.78 16.30 -6.05
C ILE A 26 3.18 17.06 -4.78
N HIS A 27 3.44 18.36 -4.88
CA HIS A 27 3.78 19.18 -3.72
C HIS A 27 2.61 19.37 -2.74
N SER A 28 1.38 19.12 -3.17
CA SER A 28 0.21 19.11 -2.27
C SER A 28 -0.03 17.76 -1.58
N LEU A 29 0.55 16.67 -2.11
CA LEU A 29 0.29 15.31 -1.65
C LEU A 29 1.47 14.71 -0.90
N PHE A 30 2.70 14.92 -1.35
CA PHE A 30 3.85 14.15 -0.89
C PHE A 30 4.35 14.69 0.46
N GLY A 31 4.65 13.76 1.37
CA GLY A 31 5.11 14.04 2.72
C GLY A 31 6.40 13.28 3.05
N ASP A 32 6.99 13.63 4.18
CA ASP A 32 8.20 12.99 4.69
C ASP A 32 7.84 11.91 5.71
N GLY A 33 8.55 10.79 5.69
CA GLY A 33 8.30 9.68 6.60
C GLY A 33 9.47 8.71 6.74
N CYS A 34 9.41 7.91 7.79
CA CYS A 34 10.30 6.77 8.00
C CYS A 34 9.55 5.66 8.73
N ALA A 35 9.74 4.42 8.32
CA ALA A 35 9.23 3.25 9.02
C ALA A 35 10.25 2.11 8.99
N ALA A 36 10.20 1.25 10.00
CA ALA A 36 11.10 0.12 10.13
C ALA A 36 10.36 -1.15 10.55
N LEU A 37 10.80 -2.29 10.01
CA LEU A 37 10.28 -3.61 10.31
C LEU A 37 11.43 -4.55 10.71
N VAL A 38 11.23 -5.33 11.77
CA VAL A 38 12.14 -6.43 12.12
C VAL A 38 11.48 -7.74 11.69
N ILE A 39 12.03 -8.35 10.64
CA ILE A 39 11.50 -9.57 10.04
C ILE A 39 12.31 -10.76 10.53
N GLY A 40 11.63 -11.88 10.79
CA GLY A 40 12.29 -13.14 11.10
C GLY A 40 11.46 -14.34 10.68
N ALA A 41 12.12 -15.48 10.57
CA ALA A 41 11.45 -16.75 10.34
C ALA A 41 10.80 -17.27 11.63
N SER A 42 9.63 -17.91 11.49
CA SER A 42 8.92 -18.63 12.54
C SER A 42 8.41 -19.95 11.98
N GLN A 43 8.33 -20.97 12.82
CA GLN A 43 7.71 -22.25 12.44
C GLN A 43 6.19 -22.12 12.51
N VAL A 44 5.45 -22.74 11.59
CA VAL A 44 3.98 -22.61 11.50
C VAL A 44 3.27 -23.00 12.81
N GLN A 45 3.80 -23.99 13.54
CA GLN A 45 3.22 -24.45 14.81
C GLN A 45 3.59 -23.57 16.01
N GLN A 46 4.45 -22.57 15.82
CA GLN A 46 4.88 -21.67 16.88
C GLN A 46 3.77 -20.67 17.18
N GLN A 47 3.33 -20.60 18.43
CA GLN A 47 2.43 -19.54 18.88
C GLN A 47 3.15 -18.19 18.84
N LEU A 48 2.51 -17.21 18.20
CA LEU A 48 2.99 -15.84 18.11
C LEU A 48 2.19 -14.95 19.06
N PRO A 49 2.83 -13.94 19.68
CA PRO A 49 2.11 -13.01 20.55
C PRO A 49 1.15 -12.11 19.74
N ALA A 50 0.12 -11.60 20.41
CA ALA A 50 -0.77 -10.59 19.86
C ALA A 50 0.02 -9.37 19.31
N GLY A 51 -0.44 -8.83 18.19
CA GLY A 51 0.23 -7.78 17.42
C GLY A 51 1.27 -8.30 16.42
N SER A 52 1.58 -9.60 16.42
CA SER A 52 2.43 -10.18 15.37
C SER A 52 1.73 -10.15 14.02
N VAL A 53 2.48 -9.77 12.98
CA VAL A 53 2.02 -9.83 11.59
C VAL A 53 2.72 -10.97 10.88
N VAL A 54 1.95 -11.87 10.27
CA VAL A 54 2.45 -13.02 9.50
C VAL A 54 2.29 -12.72 8.03
N ILE A 55 3.39 -12.68 7.27
CA ILE A 55 3.35 -12.59 5.80
C ILE A 55 3.14 -14.00 5.26
N ARG A 56 1.95 -14.26 4.70
CA ARG A 56 1.56 -15.58 4.17
C ARG A 56 2.05 -15.79 2.75
N SER A 57 1.84 -14.78 1.91
CA SER A 57 2.23 -14.79 0.50
C SER A 57 2.57 -13.36 0.06
N ASN A 58 3.34 -13.24 -1.01
CA ASN A 58 3.60 -11.98 -1.71
C ASN A 58 3.21 -12.13 -3.17
N PHE A 59 2.98 -11.02 -3.85
CA PHE A 59 2.65 -10.99 -5.27
C PHE A 59 3.13 -9.71 -5.93
N SER A 60 3.45 -9.84 -7.22
CA SER A 60 3.88 -8.74 -8.08
C SER A 60 3.23 -8.94 -9.45
N GLN A 61 2.51 -7.93 -9.95
CA GLN A 61 1.90 -7.97 -11.28
C GLN A 61 2.23 -6.68 -12.04
N LEU A 62 2.98 -6.79 -13.14
CA LEU A 62 3.11 -5.72 -14.12
C LEU A 62 1.80 -5.60 -14.91
N LEU A 63 1.25 -4.39 -14.97
CA LEU A 63 0.06 -4.11 -15.78
C LEU A 63 0.49 -3.82 -17.22
N ASP A 64 -0.20 -4.44 -18.17
CA ASP A 64 0.04 -4.22 -19.60
C ASP A 64 -0.34 -2.78 -20.00
N ASP A 65 0.45 -2.20 -20.92
CA ASP A 65 0.24 -0.87 -21.52
C ASP A 65 0.05 0.27 -20.48
N ALA A 66 0.79 0.22 -19.37
CA ALA A 66 0.69 1.16 -18.26
C ALA A 66 2.02 1.87 -17.93
N GLU A 67 3.00 1.87 -18.84
CA GLU A 67 4.36 2.38 -18.62
C GLU A 67 4.40 3.88 -18.27
N ASP A 68 3.41 4.64 -18.73
CA ASP A 68 3.29 6.07 -18.44
C ASP A 68 2.69 6.37 -17.06
N GLY A 69 2.15 5.36 -16.36
CA GLY A 69 1.33 5.57 -15.18
C GLY A 69 2.08 6.24 -14.02
N ILE A 70 3.23 5.70 -13.64
CA ILE A 70 4.12 6.25 -12.60
C ILE A 70 5.54 6.28 -13.16
N VAL A 71 6.05 7.49 -13.38
CA VAL A 71 7.40 7.70 -13.92
C VAL A 71 8.24 8.46 -12.90
N LEU A 72 9.43 7.95 -12.59
CA LEU A 72 10.39 8.61 -11.72
C LEU A 72 11.54 9.18 -12.54
N GLY A 73 11.98 10.38 -12.19
CA GLY A 73 13.04 11.10 -12.87
C GLY A 73 14.04 11.73 -11.90
N VAL A 74 15.20 12.11 -12.44
CA VAL A 74 16.20 12.90 -11.73
C VAL A 74 16.54 14.10 -12.60
N ASN A 75 16.15 15.28 -12.13
CA ASN A 75 16.45 16.55 -12.77
C ASN A 75 17.66 17.22 -12.10
N HIS A 76 18.10 18.34 -12.68
CA HIS A 76 19.21 19.14 -12.14
C HIS A 76 18.92 19.76 -10.76
N ASP A 77 17.66 19.83 -10.37
CA ASP A 77 17.12 20.51 -9.19
C ASP A 77 16.37 19.58 -8.21
N GLY A 78 16.28 18.28 -8.51
CA GLY A 78 15.66 17.30 -7.60
C GLY A 78 15.19 16.01 -8.26
N ILE A 79 14.77 15.06 -7.44
CA ILE A 79 14.03 13.87 -7.88
C ILE A 79 12.60 14.28 -8.21
N THR A 80 12.07 13.79 -9.33
CA THR A 80 10.71 14.06 -9.78
C THR A 80 9.90 12.77 -9.88
N CYS A 81 8.59 12.93 -9.73
CA CYS A 81 7.61 11.91 -10.02
C CYS A 81 6.65 12.51 -11.05
N GLU A 82 6.24 11.75 -12.05
CA GLU A 82 5.17 12.12 -12.95
C GLU A 82 4.08 11.07 -12.89
N LEU A 83 2.86 11.53 -12.63
CA LEU A 83 1.67 10.69 -12.57
C LEU A 83 0.82 10.94 -13.82
N SER A 84 0.51 9.88 -14.55
CA SER A 84 -0.41 9.96 -15.69
C SER A 84 -1.84 10.25 -15.21
N GLU A 85 -2.60 10.98 -16.01
CA GLU A 85 -4.04 11.17 -15.79
C GLU A 85 -4.82 9.85 -15.89
N ASN A 86 -4.25 8.85 -16.60
CA ASN A 86 -4.82 7.52 -16.77
C ASN A 86 -4.50 6.55 -15.63
N LEU A 87 -3.56 6.90 -14.73
CA LEU A 87 -3.16 6.04 -13.62
C LEU A 87 -4.36 5.51 -12.79
N PRO A 88 -5.39 6.32 -12.46
CA PRO A 88 -6.58 5.82 -11.78
C PRO A 88 -7.34 4.73 -12.57
N ASP A 89 -7.39 4.80 -13.90
CA ASP A 89 -8.03 3.77 -14.74
C ASP A 89 -7.22 2.46 -14.73
N TYR A 90 -5.88 2.57 -14.81
CA TYR A 90 -4.99 1.42 -14.70
C TYR A 90 -5.19 0.69 -13.37
N ILE A 91 -5.29 1.45 -12.27
CA ILE A 91 -5.59 0.92 -10.93
C ILE A 91 -6.96 0.24 -10.92
N TYR A 92 -8.00 0.93 -11.42
CA TYR A 92 -9.37 0.40 -11.43
C TYR A 92 -9.46 -0.95 -12.18
N ARG A 93 -8.78 -1.07 -13.31
CA ARG A 93 -8.80 -2.29 -14.14
C ARG A 93 -7.86 -3.38 -13.62
N GLY A 94 -6.77 -3.01 -12.97
CA GLY A 94 -5.70 -3.93 -12.56
C GLY A 94 -5.88 -4.58 -11.20
N VAL A 95 -6.44 -3.87 -10.21
CA VAL A 95 -6.43 -4.35 -8.81
C VAL A 95 -7.27 -5.63 -8.63
N ALA A 96 -8.54 -5.63 -9.03
CA ALA A 96 -9.43 -6.76 -8.84
C ALA A 96 -8.92 -8.08 -9.43
N PRO A 97 -8.47 -8.16 -10.70
CA PRO A 97 -7.99 -9.43 -11.25
C PRO A 97 -6.73 -9.92 -10.53
N VAL A 98 -5.81 -9.02 -10.16
CA VAL A 98 -4.58 -9.39 -9.43
C VAL A 98 -4.92 -9.96 -8.06
N VAL A 99 -5.74 -9.25 -7.30
CA VAL A 99 -6.14 -9.66 -5.95
C VAL A 99 -6.92 -10.98 -6.01
N ALA A 100 -7.85 -11.13 -6.96
CA ALA A 100 -8.61 -12.37 -7.12
C ALA A 100 -7.71 -13.59 -7.37
N ASN A 101 -6.68 -13.45 -8.22
CA ASN A 101 -5.72 -14.53 -8.48
C ASN A 101 -4.95 -14.92 -7.22
N VAL A 102 -4.43 -13.94 -6.46
CA VAL A 102 -3.68 -14.20 -5.22
C VAL A 102 -4.54 -14.87 -4.17
N LEU A 103 -5.80 -14.45 -4.02
CA LEU A 103 -6.74 -15.09 -3.10
C LEU A 103 -7.03 -16.53 -3.53
N TYR A 104 -7.30 -16.76 -4.82
CA TYR A 104 -7.51 -18.10 -5.37
C TYR A 104 -6.34 -19.04 -5.11
N ASP A 105 -5.11 -18.59 -5.37
CA ASP A 105 -3.88 -19.38 -5.13
C ASP A 105 -3.67 -19.73 -3.64
N ASN A 106 -4.29 -18.96 -2.74
CA ASN A 106 -4.26 -19.20 -1.29
C ASN A 106 -5.54 -19.89 -0.77
N GLY A 107 -6.45 -20.32 -1.66
CA GLY A 107 -7.70 -20.98 -1.30
C GLY A 107 -8.70 -20.06 -0.57
N LEU A 108 -8.63 -18.76 -0.83
CA LEU A 108 -9.46 -17.73 -0.22
C LEU A 108 -10.37 -17.07 -1.25
N GLN A 109 -11.44 -16.48 -0.76
CA GLN A 109 -12.30 -15.56 -1.48
C GLN A 109 -12.21 -14.17 -0.87
N GLN A 110 -12.67 -13.16 -1.59
CA GLN A 110 -12.64 -11.78 -1.11
C GLN A 110 -13.42 -11.58 0.20
N SER A 111 -14.50 -12.33 0.40
CA SER A 111 -15.30 -12.33 1.63
C SER A 111 -14.56 -12.84 2.86
N ASP A 112 -13.41 -13.51 2.67
CA ASP A 112 -12.58 -14.01 3.76
C ASP A 112 -11.58 -12.94 4.27
N ILE A 113 -11.52 -11.78 3.61
CA ILE A 113 -10.57 -10.72 3.94
C ILE A 113 -11.21 -9.72 4.90
N ASP A 114 -10.63 -9.62 6.09
CA ASP A 114 -11.05 -8.72 7.16
C ASP A 114 -10.47 -7.30 6.96
N LEU A 115 -9.28 -7.20 6.35
CA LEU A 115 -8.48 -5.97 6.33
C LEU A 115 -7.94 -5.63 4.93
N TRP A 116 -8.10 -4.38 4.50
CA TRP A 116 -7.63 -3.88 3.20
C TRP A 116 -6.62 -2.75 3.39
N ALA A 117 -5.33 -3.09 3.41
CA ALA A 117 -4.26 -2.11 3.52
C ALA A 117 -3.89 -1.59 2.13
N ILE A 118 -4.63 -0.57 1.68
CA ILE A 118 -4.42 0.05 0.36
C ILE A 118 -3.39 1.17 0.51
N HIS A 119 -2.37 1.21 -0.36
CA HIS A 119 -1.39 2.30 -0.35
C HIS A 119 -2.08 3.67 -0.49
N PRO A 120 -1.90 4.58 0.47
CA PRO A 120 -2.54 5.89 0.45
C PRO A 120 -1.73 6.90 -0.36
N GLY A 121 -1.59 6.65 -1.67
CA GLY A 121 -0.81 7.51 -2.57
C GLY A 121 -1.52 8.81 -2.96
N GLY A 122 -2.82 8.89 -2.69
CA GLY A 122 -3.69 10.03 -2.96
C GLY A 122 -5.16 9.59 -3.04
N PRO A 123 -6.11 10.55 -3.05
CA PRO A 123 -7.54 10.23 -2.99
C PRO A 123 -7.99 9.26 -4.10
N LYS A 124 -7.61 9.55 -5.36
CA LYS A 124 -7.98 8.73 -6.52
C LYS A 124 -7.41 7.31 -6.46
N ILE A 125 -6.23 7.12 -5.85
CA ILE A 125 -5.61 5.79 -5.72
C ILE A 125 -6.44 4.91 -4.79
N ILE A 126 -6.87 5.45 -3.64
CA ILE A 126 -7.72 4.73 -2.69
C ILE A 126 -9.10 4.47 -3.30
N GLU A 127 -9.72 5.49 -3.88
CA GLU A 127 -11.06 5.41 -4.49
C GLU A 127 -11.12 4.34 -5.60
N GLN A 128 -10.19 4.36 -6.55
CA GLN A 128 -10.21 3.40 -7.65
C GLN A 128 -9.86 1.99 -7.19
N SER A 129 -9.01 1.83 -6.17
CA SER A 129 -8.74 0.52 -5.57
C SER A 129 -9.98 -0.07 -4.91
N VAL A 130 -10.68 0.72 -4.08
CA VAL A 130 -11.95 0.31 -3.44
C VAL A 130 -12.99 -0.04 -4.50
N ARG A 131 -13.14 0.80 -5.52
CA ARG A 131 -14.10 0.59 -6.60
C ARG A 131 -13.76 -0.64 -7.45
N SER A 132 -12.48 -0.89 -7.72
CA SER A 132 -12.03 -2.09 -8.43
C SER A 132 -12.44 -3.34 -7.67
N LEU A 133 -12.13 -3.35 -6.37
CA LEU A 133 -12.44 -4.46 -5.47
C LEU A 133 -13.95 -4.61 -5.21
N GLY A 134 -14.76 -3.57 -5.40
CA GLY A 134 -16.18 -3.62 -5.07
C GLY A 134 -16.46 -3.75 -3.57
N ILE A 135 -15.55 -3.26 -2.72
CA ILE A 135 -15.70 -3.28 -1.25
C ILE A 135 -16.32 -1.98 -0.73
N GLY A 136 -16.78 -2.01 0.52
CA GLY A 136 -17.26 -0.81 1.21
C GLY A 136 -16.16 0.22 1.40
N VAL A 137 -16.52 1.51 1.34
CA VAL A 137 -15.57 2.63 1.50
C VAL A 137 -14.93 2.66 2.89
N GLU A 138 -15.65 2.16 3.89
CA GLU A 138 -15.22 2.00 5.27
C GLU A 138 -14.07 1.00 5.41
N CYS A 139 -13.95 0.03 4.50
CA CYS A 139 -12.83 -0.92 4.50
C CYS A 139 -11.48 -0.25 4.26
N ALA A 140 -11.47 0.94 3.64
CA ALA A 140 -10.27 1.73 3.38
C ALA A 140 -10.03 2.84 4.43
N ALA A 141 -10.77 2.86 5.55
CA ALA A 141 -10.62 3.89 6.57
C ALA A 141 -9.18 4.06 7.08
N PRO A 142 -8.40 2.98 7.36
CA PRO A 142 -7.00 3.14 7.77
C PRO A 142 -6.13 3.82 6.70
N SER A 143 -6.35 3.53 5.42
CA SER A 143 -5.65 4.18 4.31
C SER A 143 -6.00 5.67 4.21
N TRP A 144 -7.27 6.01 4.35
CA TRP A 144 -7.72 7.41 4.37
C TRP A 144 -7.14 8.19 5.56
N ASP A 145 -7.10 7.60 6.74
CA ASP A 145 -6.56 8.23 7.94
C ASP A 145 -5.06 8.51 7.82
N VAL A 146 -4.29 7.58 7.23
CA VAL A 146 -2.87 7.79 6.96
C VAL A 146 -2.68 8.92 5.95
N LEU A 147 -3.44 8.91 4.84
CA LEU A 147 -3.37 9.99 3.84
C LEU A 147 -3.67 11.35 4.46
N ALA A 148 -4.73 11.44 5.28
CA ALA A 148 -5.19 12.69 5.86
C ALA A 148 -4.19 13.28 6.87
N ARG A 149 -3.47 12.42 7.60
CA ARG A 149 -2.54 12.85 8.66
C ARG A 149 -1.13 13.10 8.17
N TYR A 150 -0.70 12.36 7.14
CA TYR A 150 0.72 12.30 6.75
C TYR A 150 0.97 12.56 5.27
N GLY A 151 -0.07 12.64 4.45
CA GLY A 151 0.07 12.69 2.99
C GLY A 151 0.59 11.36 2.43
N ASN A 152 1.10 11.43 1.20
CA ASN A 152 1.78 10.33 0.53
C ASN A 152 3.27 10.34 0.90
N MET A 153 3.68 9.47 1.82
CA MET A 153 5.08 9.23 2.22
C MET A 153 5.72 8.11 1.40
N LEU A 154 5.30 7.92 0.14
CA LEU A 154 5.79 6.89 -0.78
C LEU A 154 5.83 5.50 -0.11
N SER A 155 6.99 4.82 -0.11
CA SER A 155 7.10 3.45 0.37
C SER A 155 6.79 3.29 1.86
N VAL A 156 6.87 4.38 2.64
CA VAL A 156 6.62 4.39 4.09
C VAL A 156 5.13 4.24 4.41
N SER A 157 4.27 4.82 3.56
CA SER A 157 2.84 4.95 3.85
C SER A 157 2.14 3.63 4.12
N LEU A 158 2.49 2.55 3.40
CA LEU A 158 1.83 1.26 3.58
C LEU A 158 2.14 0.66 4.96
N ILE A 159 3.32 0.93 5.52
CA ILE A 159 3.71 0.46 6.86
C ILE A 159 2.90 1.20 7.94
N PHE A 160 2.61 2.50 7.75
CA PHE A 160 1.74 3.26 8.65
C PHE A 160 0.31 2.73 8.64
N VAL A 161 -0.21 2.32 7.48
CA VAL A 161 -1.54 1.68 7.39
C VAL A 161 -1.55 0.37 8.18
N LEU A 162 -0.52 -0.46 8.03
CA LEU A 162 -0.39 -1.70 8.79
C LEU A 162 -0.26 -1.46 10.30
N GLU A 163 0.52 -0.46 10.71
CA GLU A 163 0.64 -0.08 12.12
C GLU A 163 -0.72 0.28 12.73
N MET A 164 -1.52 1.10 12.03
CA MET A 164 -2.87 1.43 12.47
C MET A 164 -3.75 0.19 12.63
N MET A 165 -3.71 -0.74 11.66
CA MET A 165 -4.47 -1.99 11.74
C MET A 165 -4.05 -2.91 12.88
N VAL A 166 -2.75 -2.95 13.21
CA VAL A 166 -2.22 -3.70 14.36
C VAL A 166 -2.69 -3.08 15.67
N GLN A 167 -2.71 -1.74 15.76
CA GLN A 167 -3.13 -1.00 16.96
C GLN A 167 -4.64 -1.04 17.19
N GLN A 168 -5.45 -1.30 16.16
CA GLN A 168 -6.90 -1.46 16.30
C GLN A 168 -7.23 -2.70 17.16
N ALA A 169 -7.96 -2.47 18.25
CA ALA A 169 -8.34 -3.51 19.22
C ALA A 169 -9.52 -4.37 18.77
N GLU A 170 -10.16 -4.03 17.65
CA GLU A 170 -11.46 -4.56 17.26
C GLU A 170 -11.32 -5.77 16.33
N SER A 171 -11.27 -6.96 16.92
CA SER A 171 -11.67 -8.18 16.23
C SER A 171 -12.09 -9.22 17.26
N GLU A 172 -13.29 -9.78 17.08
CA GLU A 172 -13.71 -10.95 17.86
C GLU A 172 -12.95 -12.22 17.45
N LYS A 173 -12.33 -12.22 16.26
CA LYS A 173 -11.54 -13.33 15.75
C LYS A 173 -10.11 -13.29 16.32
N PRO A 174 -9.51 -14.46 16.64
CA PRO A 174 -8.12 -14.53 17.10
C PRO A 174 -7.11 -14.12 16.02
N LEU A 175 -7.50 -14.19 14.76
CA LEU A 175 -6.73 -13.79 13.60
C LEU A 175 -7.59 -12.87 12.72
N SER A 176 -6.97 -11.84 12.17
CA SER A 176 -7.55 -11.05 11.08
C SER A 176 -6.71 -11.26 9.83
N THR A 177 -7.33 -11.74 8.75
CA THR A 177 -6.65 -11.92 7.46
C THR A 177 -6.80 -10.65 6.63
N GLY A 178 -5.70 -10.20 6.02
CA GLY A 178 -5.65 -8.96 5.28
C GLY A 178 -4.87 -9.03 3.98
N VAL A 179 -5.16 -8.12 3.07
CA VAL A 179 -4.40 -7.89 1.84
C VAL A 179 -3.81 -6.48 1.89
N ALA A 180 -2.50 -6.37 1.69
CA ALA A 180 -1.80 -5.10 1.56
C ALA A 180 -1.26 -4.96 0.14
N PHE A 181 -1.42 -3.79 -0.49
CA PHE A 181 -0.85 -3.55 -1.82
C PHE A 181 -0.55 -2.08 -2.10
N ALA A 182 0.40 -1.88 -3.00
CA ALA A 182 0.87 -0.60 -3.50
C ALA A 182 1.10 -0.63 -5.02
N PHE A 183 1.45 0.53 -5.58
CA PHE A 183 1.69 0.72 -7.01
C PHE A 183 3.10 1.25 -7.22
N ALA A 184 3.90 0.53 -8.01
CA ALA A 184 5.26 0.91 -8.38
C ALA A 184 5.33 1.35 -9.86
N PRO A 185 6.41 2.02 -10.30
CA PRO A 185 6.66 2.29 -11.72
C PRO A 185 6.51 1.04 -12.59
N GLY A 186 5.94 1.20 -13.79
CA GLY A 186 5.67 0.08 -14.69
C GLY A 186 4.33 0.13 -15.43
N VAL A 187 3.16 0.35 -14.83
CA VAL A 187 2.77 0.28 -13.41
C VAL A 187 2.75 -1.17 -12.91
N THR A 188 3.30 -1.41 -11.72
CA THR A 188 3.29 -2.73 -11.08
C THR A 188 2.44 -2.71 -9.81
N VAL A 189 1.52 -3.67 -9.65
CA VAL A 189 0.82 -3.92 -8.39
C VAL A 189 1.68 -4.84 -7.53
N GLU A 190 2.14 -4.33 -6.40
CA GLU A 190 2.97 -5.06 -5.43
C GLU A 190 2.19 -5.28 -4.15
N GLY A 191 2.27 -6.46 -3.54
CA GLY A 191 1.52 -6.69 -2.32
C GLY A 191 1.80 -7.99 -1.59
N MET A 192 1.04 -8.18 -0.51
CA MET A 192 1.09 -9.38 0.31
C MET A 192 -0.28 -9.75 0.88
N LEU A 193 -0.45 -11.06 1.10
CA LEU A 193 -1.46 -11.61 1.98
C LEU A 193 -0.84 -11.74 3.37
N PHE A 194 -1.51 -11.23 4.40
CA PHE A 194 -1.01 -11.26 5.78
C PHE A 194 -2.09 -11.66 6.78
N ASP A 195 -1.66 -12.11 7.97
CA ASP A 195 -2.52 -12.22 9.14
C ASP A 195 -2.00 -11.30 10.26
N ILE A 196 -2.92 -10.72 11.03
CA ILE A 196 -2.62 -10.08 12.31
C ILE A 196 -3.11 -11.00 13.43
N VAL A 197 -2.20 -11.36 14.34
CA VAL A 197 -2.53 -12.10 15.56
C VAL A 197 -3.19 -11.15 16.57
N ARG A 198 -4.43 -11.42 16.94
CA ARG A 198 -5.22 -10.59 17.87
C ARG A 198 -5.16 -11.09 19.30
N ARG A 199 -5.17 -12.42 19.50
CA ARG A 199 -5.06 -13.09 20.80
C ARG A 199 -4.67 -14.55 20.67
#